data_AF-A0AAN8Y1L0-F1
#
_entry.id   AF-A0AAN8Y1L0-F1
#
_cell.length_a   1.000
_cell.length_b   1.000
_cell.length_c   1.000
_cell.angle_alpha   90.00
_cell.angle_beta   90.00
_cell.angle_gamma   90.00
#
_symmetry.space_group_name_H-M   'P 1'
#
loop_
_entity.id
_entity.type
_entity.pdbx_description
1 polymer ?
#
loop_
_entity_poly.entity_id
_entity_poly.type
_entity_poly.pdbx_seq_one_letter_code
_entity_poly.pdbx_strand_id
1 'polypeptide(L)' 'MSNLMHFSRTTSVGYWFATHNFYWGWAEFMPLSELKDPKKNFIVGDCCIVEADVSVLHVVNGLS' A
#
# COMPACT_ATOMS: atom_id res chain seq x y z
N MET A 1 25.15 2.35 1.57
CA MET A 1 23.69 2.59 1.46
C MET A 1 23.04 1.45 2.23
N SER A 2 22.39 1.74 3.37
CA SER A 2 21.74 0.70 4.18
C SER A 2 20.52 0.15 3.44
N ASN A 3 20.39 -1.18 3.35
CA ASN A 3 19.19 -1.82 2.83
C ASN A 3 18.02 -1.48 3.75
N LEU A 4 17.07 -0.68 3.27
CA LEU A 4 15.78 -0.49 3.94
C LEU A 4 15.05 -1.84 3.92
N MET A 5 14.42 -2.22 5.03
CA MET A 5 13.55 -3.40 5.00
C MET A 5 12.35 -3.10 4.12
N HIS A 6 11.93 -4.11 3.35
CA HIS A 6 10.76 -4.05 2.50
C HIS A 6 9.70 -5.00 3.04
N PHE A 7 8.49 -4.49 3.26
CA PHE A 7 7.32 -5.28 3.64
C PHE A 7 6.25 -5.05 2.59
N SER A 8 5.66 -6.12 2.09
CA SER A 8 4.63 -6.04 1.05
C SER A 8 3.41 -6.89 1.38
N ARG A 9 2.28 -6.44 0.83
CA ARG A 9 1.09 -7.25 0.65
C ARG A 9 0.69 -7.18 -0.80
N THR A 10 0.09 -8.25 -1.30
CA THR A 10 -0.35 -8.36 -2.69
C THR A 10 -1.71 -9.04 -2.73
N THR A 11 -2.55 -8.63 -3.68
CA THR A 11 -3.82 -9.29 -3.99
C THR A 11 -3.88 -9.55 -5.49
N SER A 12 -4.43 -10.69 -5.88
CA SER A 12 -4.75 -10.99 -7.28
C SER A 12 -6.19 -10.57 -7.64
N VAL A 13 -6.96 -10.10 -6.67
CA VAL A 13 -8.32 -9.61 -6.87
C VAL A 13 -8.27 -8.16 -7.33
N GLY A 14 -8.91 -7.87 -8.46
CA GLY A 14 -9.11 -6.51 -8.95
C GLY A 14 -10.17 -5.75 -8.15
N TYR A 15 -10.05 -4.43 -8.11
CA TYR A 15 -11.03 -3.55 -7.48
C TYR A 15 -11.55 -2.52 -8.48
N TRP A 16 -12.87 -2.39 -8.56
CA TRP A 16 -13.51 -1.37 -9.39
C TRP A 16 -13.59 -0.06 -8.64
N PHE A 17 -12.72 0.87 -9.01
CA PHE A 17 -12.77 2.23 -8.48
C PHE A 17 -13.97 2.97 -9.06
N ALA A 18 -14.82 3.49 -8.18
CA ALA A 18 -15.98 4.32 -8.51
C ALA A 18 -16.14 5.44 -7.47
N THR A 19 -17.03 6.40 -7.74
CA THR A 19 -17.27 7.55 -6.83
C THR A 19 -17.62 7.16 -5.40
N HIS A 20 -18.34 6.05 -5.22
CA HIS A 20 -18.75 5.53 -3.91
C HIS A 20 -17.79 4.46 -3.35
N ASN A 21 -16.82 4.01 -4.15
CA ASN A 21 -15.88 2.93 -3.87
C ASN A 21 -14.49 3.35 -4.40
N PHE A 22 -13.93 4.40 -3.81
CA PHE A 22 -12.78 5.12 -4.36
C PHE A 22 -11.45 4.76 -3.69
N TYR A 23 -11.44 3.80 -2.77
CA TYR A 23 -10.24 3.36 -2.07
C TYR A 23 -10.23 1.84 -1.92
N TRP A 24 -9.04 1.28 -1.90
CA TRP A 24 -8.80 -0.14 -1.63
C TRP A 24 -7.43 -0.31 -0.97
N GLY A 25 -7.28 -1.39 -0.23
CA GLY A 25 -6.02 -1.72 0.44
C GLY A 25 -6.26 -2.68 1.58
N TRP A 26 -5.33 -2.67 2.54
CA TRP A 26 -5.41 -3.48 3.75
C TRP A 26 -5.61 -2.57 4.95
N ALA A 27 -6.72 -2.78 5.68
CA ALA A 27 -6.93 -2.09 6.95
C ALA A 27 -5.79 -2.35 7.94
N GLU A 28 -5.25 -3.58 7.93
CA GLU A 28 -4.09 -3.98 8.71
C GLU A 28 -2.89 -4.28 7.79
N PHE A 29 -2.40 -3.25 7.09
CA PHE A 29 -1.23 -3.40 6.22
C PHE A 29 -0.01 -3.93 6.97
N MET A 30 0.39 -3.30 8.07
CA MET A 30 1.53 -3.73 8.88
C MET A 30 1.21 -3.56 10.38
N PRO A 31 1.66 -4.48 11.26
CA PRO A 31 1.58 -4.27 12.70
C PRO A 31 2.34 -3.00 13.11
N LEU A 32 1.71 -2.13 13.91
CA LEU A 32 2.34 -0.90 14.39
C LEU A 32 3.63 -1.15 15.18
N SER A 33 3.70 -2.29 15.88
CA SER A 33 4.89 -2.73 16.60
C SER A 33 6.08 -3.01 15.68
N GLU A 34 5.84 -3.57 14.49
CA GLU A 34 6.90 -3.80 13.51
C GLU A 34 7.34 -2.51 12.82
N LEU A 35 6.39 -1.64 12.45
CA LEU A 35 6.69 -0.33 11.85
C LEU A 35 7.61 0.51 12.75
N LYS A 36 7.37 0.45 14.06
CA LYS A 36 8.10 1.24 15.08
C LYS A 36 9.34 0.54 15.62
N ASP A 37 9.63 -0.70 15.24
CA ASP A 37 10.83 -1.38 15.71
C ASP A 37 12.08 -0.73 15.07
N PRO A 38 12.95 -0.07 15.87
CA PRO A 38 14.14 0.60 15.33
C PRO A 38 15.13 -0.38 14.68
N LYS A 39 15.01 -1.69 14.92
CA LYS A 39 15.83 -2.72 14.27
C LYS A 39 15.37 -3.04 12.84
N LYS A 40 14.11 -2.72 12.51
CA LYS A 40 13.51 -2.98 11.18
C LYS A 40 13.77 -1.85 10.18
N ASN A 41 14.21 -0.67 10.63
CA ASN A 41 14.58 0.47 9.77
C ASN A 41 13.49 0.90 8.77
N PHE A 42 12.19 0.70 9.09
CA PHE A 42 11.09 1.21 8.27
C PHE A 42 10.87 2.71 8.42
N ILE A 43 11.28 3.28 9.56
CA ILE A 43 11.24 4.72 9.84
C ILE A 43 12.68 5.22 9.96
N VAL A 44 13.04 6.22 9.16
CA VAL A 44 14.33 6.93 9.22
C VAL A 44 14.04 8.43 9.30
N GLY A 45 14.46 9.08 10.39
CA GLY A 45 14.20 10.51 10.57
C GLY A 45 12.71 10.86 10.62
N ASP A 46 11.89 10.01 11.25
CA ASP A 46 10.42 10.13 11.33
C ASP A 46 9.70 10.02 9.96
N CYS A 47 10.40 9.56 8.93
CA CYS A 47 9.85 9.32 7.61
C CYS A 47 9.82 7.81 7.30
N CYS A 48 8.75 7.35 6.66
CA CYS A 48 8.68 6.04 6.02
C CYS A 48 8.35 6.23 4.53
N ILE A 49 8.70 5.23 3.71
CA ILE A 49 8.36 5.17 2.29
C ILE A 49 7.27 4.11 2.13
N VAL A 50 6.19 4.48 1.44
CA VAL A 50 5.11 3.56 1.08
C VAL A 50 4.97 3.58 -0.44
N GLU A 51 5.01 2.40 -1.04
CA GLU A 51 4.93 2.19 -2.48
C GLU A 51 3.73 1.30 -2.81
N ALA A 52 3.14 1.50 -3.98
CA ALA A 52 2.08 0.65 -4.49
C ALA A 52 2.33 0.35 -5.97
N ASP A 53 2.31 -0.93 -6.32
CA ASP A 53 2.31 -1.39 -7.71
C ASP A 53 0.85 -1.70 -8.11
N VAL A 54 0.36 -1.00 -9.14
CA VAL A 54 -1.05 -1.05 -9.54
C VAL A 54 -1.13 -1.25 -11.05
N SER A 55 -1.75 -2.36 -11.45
CA SER A 55 -2.12 -2.63 -12.84
C SER A 55 -3.54 -2.17 -13.11
N VAL A 56 -3.72 -1.29 -14.10
CA VAL A 56 -5.05 -0.89 -14.59
C VAL A 56 -5.49 -1.89 -15.66
N LEU A 57 -6.49 -2.71 -15.34
CA LEU A 57 -6.98 -3.75 -16.25
C LEU A 57 -7.97 -3.18 -17.27
N HIS A 58 -8.89 -2.33 -16.81
CA HIS A 58 -9.96 -1.76 -17.63
C HIS A 58 -10.38 -0.38 -17.12
N VAL A 59 -10.91 0.44 -18.02
CA VAL A 59 -11.53 1.74 -17.72
C VAL A 59 -12.89 1.79 -18.39
N VAL A 60 -13.93 2.17 -17.63
CA VAL A 60 -15.29 2.34 -18.16
C VAL A 60 -15.66 3.82 -18.03
N ASN A 61 -16.01 4.44 -19.16
CA ASN A 61 -16.49 5.83 -19.22
C ASN A 61 -18.01 5.84 -19.37
N GLY A 62 -18.69 6.78 -18.70
CA GLY A 62 -20.12 7.03 -18.96
C GLY A 62 -21.13 6.19 -18.17
N LEU A 63 -20.73 5.64 -17.01
CA LEU A 63 -21.70 5.14 -16.02
C LEU A 63 -22.17 6.32 -15.15
N SER A 64 -23.12 7.10 -15.67
CA SER A 64 -23.94 8.03 -14.88
C SER A 64 -25.22 7.36 -14.42
#